data_AF-A0A321L8Q6-F1
#
_entry.id   AF-A0A321L8Q6-F1
#
_cell.length_a   1.000
_cell.length_b   1.000
_cell.length_c   1.000
_cell.angle_alpha   90.00
_cell.angle_beta   90.00
_cell.angle_gamma   90.00
#
_symmetry.space_group_name_H-M   'P 1'
#
loop_
_entity.id
_entity.type
_entity.pdbx_description
1 polymer ?
#
loop_
_entity_poly.entity_id
_entity_poly.type
_entity_poly.pdbx_seq_one_letter_code
_entity_poly.pdbx_strand_id
1 'polypeptide(L)'
;MTMDKNLHDDMLKLVRYKILFVKRNHEHAFPEQEDLVYDNLDGNSFTAWKVAEFIQELAKVKTAKTPEERARIGFRVPGGWKHYPGDKYIFNGYLTGLPHEDKKYLRVYYEVLERFPREKFRHDERQIEVLEDIRDSISHKGSSGKSGSAQPSGPEPDGGKSGYRVT
;
A
#
# COMPACT_ATOMS: atom_id res chain seq x y z
N MET A 1 5.90 22.53 24.43
CA MET A 1 5.90 21.97 23.06
C MET A 1 4.68 21.06 22.97
N THR A 2 3.80 21.33 22.02
CA THR A 2 2.56 20.55 21.85
C THR A 2 2.90 19.29 21.05
N MET A 3 2.60 18.10 21.59
CA MET A 3 2.82 16.84 20.89
C MET A 3 1.76 16.64 19.81
N ASP A 4 2.17 16.59 18.54
CA ASP A 4 1.26 16.29 17.43
C ASP A 4 0.92 14.79 17.42
N LYS A 5 -0.37 14.49 17.32
CA LYS A 5 -0.92 13.12 17.23
C LYS A 5 -1.88 12.95 16.07
N ASN A 6 -2.00 13.96 15.21
CA ASN A 6 -2.93 13.88 14.10
C ASN A 6 -2.34 12.99 13.00
N LEU A 7 -3.02 11.89 12.66
CA LEU A 7 -2.64 11.04 11.53
C LEU A 7 -3.62 11.18 10.35
N HIS A 8 -4.62 12.04 10.50
CA HIS A 8 -5.78 12.13 9.61
C HIS A 8 -5.57 13.17 8.49
N ASP A 9 -4.58 12.90 7.63
CA ASP A 9 -4.35 13.64 6.39
C ASP A 9 -3.61 12.76 5.38
N ASP A 10 -3.37 13.30 4.17
CA ASP A 10 -2.77 12.55 3.08
C ASP A 10 -1.24 12.73 2.96
N MET A 11 -0.61 13.44 3.91
CA MET A 11 0.85 13.58 3.93
C MET A 11 1.52 12.28 4.37
N LEU A 12 2.78 12.10 3.98
CA LEU A 12 3.65 11.09 4.56
C LEU A 12 4.09 11.57 5.95
N LYS A 13 3.97 10.75 6.97
CA LYS A 13 4.21 11.15 8.37
C LYS A 13 5.32 10.28 8.96
N LEU A 14 6.36 10.90 9.49
CA LEU A 14 7.31 10.20 10.35
C LEU A 14 6.74 10.15 11.77
N VAL A 15 6.43 8.95 12.24
CA VAL A 15 5.76 8.74 13.53
C VAL A 15 6.70 7.98 14.45
N ARG A 16 6.98 8.56 15.61
CA ARG A 16 7.65 7.88 16.71
C ARG A 16 6.61 7.27 17.62
N TYR A 17 6.81 6.01 18.00
CA TYR A 17 5.85 5.32 18.85
C TYR A 17 6.53 4.35 19.83
N LYS A 18 5.77 4.02 20.88
CA LYS A 18 6.18 3.10 21.93
C LYS A 18 5.00 2.23 22.34
N ILE A 19 5.23 0.92 22.37
CA ILE A 19 4.27 -0.03 22.95
C ILE A 19 4.45 -0.04 24.47
N LEU A 20 3.35 0.11 25.19
CA LEU A 20 3.30 0.07 26.64
C LEU A 20 2.43 -1.12 27.06
N PHE A 21 2.90 -1.88 28.04
CA PHE A 21 2.11 -2.88 28.74
C PHE A 21 1.78 -2.34 30.13
N VAL A 22 0.50 -2.11 30.43
CA VAL A 22 0.05 -1.39 31.64
C VAL A 22 -0.68 -2.28 32.65
N LYS A 23 -0.42 -3.60 32.62
CA LYS A 23 -0.96 -4.52 33.61
C LYS A 23 -0.28 -4.26 34.95
N ARG A 24 -1.07 -4.20 36.02
CA ARG A 24 -0.58 -3.98 37.39
C ARG A 24 0.57 -4.93 37.74
N ASN A 25 1.64 -4.38 38.31
CA ASN A 25 2.88 -5.07 38.71
C ASN A 25 3.70 -5.67 37.55
N HIS A 26 3.32 -5.41 36.31
CA HIS A 26 4.01 -5.88 35.11
C HIS A 26 4.20 -4.73 34.11
N GLU A 27 4.16 -3.50 34.59
CA GLU A 27 4.28 -2.31 33.75
C GLU A 27 5.62 -2.34 33.01
N HIS A 28 5.56 -2.21 31.69
CA HIS A 28 6.75 -2.22 30.85
C HIS A 28 6.56 -1.34 29.63
N ALA A 29 7.61 -0.60 29.29
CA ALA A 29 7.67 0.20 28.09
C ALA A 29 8.67 -0.45 27.15
N PHE A 30 8.19 -1.03 26.05
CA PHE A 30 9.04 -1.66 25.03
C PHE A 30 9.92 -0.61 24.34
N PRO A 31 10.99 -1.02 23.63
CA PRO A 31 11.84 -0.10 22.88
C PRO A 31 11.02 0.84 21.99
N GLU A 32 11.44 2.09 21.95
CA GLU A 32 10.87 3.09 21.05
C GLU A 32 11.22 2.76 19.60
N GLN A 33 10.29 3.05 18.70
CA GLN A 33 10.44 2.81 17.27
C GLN A 33 9.94 4.02 16.49
N GLU A 34 10.42 4.13 15.25
CA GLU A 34 9.97 5.13 14.29
C GLU A 34 9.49 4.41 13.03
N ASP A 35 8.42 4.92 12.44
CA ASP A 35 7.86 4.37 11.20
C ASP A 35 7.27 5.47 10.32
N LEU A 36 7.22 5.19 9.02
CA LEU A 36 6.61 6.06 8.02
C LEU A 36 5.15 5.66 7.81
N VAL A 37 4.23 6.51 8.26
CA VAL A 37 2.79 6.35 8.05
C VAL A 37 2.40 7.13 6.81
N TYR A 38 2.14 6.41 5.72
CA TYR A 38 1.59 7.01 4.53
C TYR A 38 0.07 7.13 4.64
N ASP A 39 -0.63 6.10 5.11
CA ASP A 39 -2.10 6.10 5.13
C ASP A 39 -2.73 7.23 5.95
N ASN A 40 -3.91 7.65 5.50
CA ASN A 40 -4.77 8.55 6.25
C ASN A 40 -5.51 7.73 7.30
N LEU A 41 -4.97 7.73 8.54
CA LEU A 41 -5.46 6.91 9.64
C LEU A 41 -5.94 7.81 10.78
N ASP A 42 -6.93 7.37 11.53
CA ASP A 42 -7.19 7.93 12.85
C ASP A 42 -6.29 7.27 13.91
N GLY A 43 -6.20 7.90 15.08
CA GLY A 43 -5.36 7.41 16.16
C GLY A 43 -5.73 6.00 16.65
N ASN A 44 -7.01 5.62 16.55
CA ASN A 44 -7.50 4.31 16.95
C ASN A 44 -7.05 3.22 15.98
N SER A 45 -7.14 3.48 14.67
CA SER A 45 -6.69 2.58 13.61
C SER A 45 -5.18 2.37 13.68
N PHE A 46 -4.42 3.45 13.90
CA PHE A 46 -2.98 3.34 14.10
C PHE A 46 -2.63 2.50 15.34
N THR A 47 -3.33 2.74 16.46
CA THR A 47 -3.14 1.96 17.70
C THR A 47 -3.43 0.48 17.47
N ALA A 48 -4.56 0.15 16.82
CA ALA A 48 -4.95 -1.23 16.53
C ALA A 48 -3.92 -1.92 15.62
N TRP A 49 -3.47 -1.23 14.57
CA TRP A 49 -2.44 -1.72 13.66
C TRP A 49 -1.13 -2.02 14.40
N LYS A 50 -0.60 -1.06 15.17
CA LYS A 50 0.67 -1.25 15.90
C LYS A 50 0.58 -2.32 16.98
N VAL A 51 -0.57 -2.48 17.64
CA VAL A 51 -0.80 -3.61 18.56
C VAL A 51 -0.80 -4.95 17.81
N ALA A 52 -1.46 -5.03 16.65
CA ALA A 52 -1.49 -6.25 15.85
C ALA A 52 -0.10 -6.62 15.32
N GLU A 53 0.64 -5.65 14.79
CA GLU A 53 2.01 -5.80 14.33
C GLU A 53 2.93 -6.31 15.44
N PHE A 54 2.89 -5.67 16.61
CA PHE A 54 3.66 -6.09 17.78
C PHE A 54 3.37 -7.55 18.18
N ILE A 55 2.10 -7.96 18.24
CA ILE A 55 1.73 -9.35 18.56
C ILE A 55 2.27 -10.33 17.52
N GLN A 56 2.25 -9.97 16.24
CA GLN A 56 2.81 -10.80 15.16
C GLN A 56 4.33 -10.91 15.28
N GLU A 57 5.04 -9.83 15.61
CA GLU A 57 6.49 -9.85 15.83
C GLU A 57 6.90 -10.79 16.97
N LEU A 58 6.16 -10.77 18.09
CA LEU A 58 6.38 -11.72 19.17
C LEU A 58 6.31 -13.16 18.69
N ALA A 59 5.33 -13.50 17.84
CA ALA A 59 5.17 -14.86 17.34
C ALA A 59 6.34 -15.32 16.44
N LYS A 60 6.99 -14.41 15.70
CA LYS A 60 8.13 -14.71 14.80
C LYS A 60 9.37 -15.23 15.54
N VAL A 61 9.50 -14.97 16.84
CA VAL A 61 10.64 -15.46 17.64
C VAL A 61 10.76 -16.98 17.62
N LYS A 62 9.64 -17.70 17.53
CA LYS A 62 9.63 -19.18 17.44
C LYS A 62 10.09 -19.71 16.09
N THR A 63 9.99 -18.90 15.03
CA THR A 63 10.40 -19.31 13.68
C THR A 63 11.88 -19.04 13.41
N ALA A 64 12.54 -18.25 14.27
CA ALA A 64 13.96 -17.93 14.14
C ALA A 64 14.85 -19.15 14.42
N LYS A 65 15.73 -19.46 13.46
CA LYS A 65 16.56 -20.67 13.47
C LYS A 65 17.79 -20.49 14.34
N THR A 66 18.38 -19.30 14.35
CA THR A 66 19.64 -19.03 15.06
C THR A 66 19.43 -18.16 16.31
N PRO A 67 20.34 -18.24 17.30
CA PRO A 67 20.34 -17.32 18.45
C PRO A 67 20.46 -15.84 18.06
N GLU A 68 21.24 -15.52 17.04
CA GLU A 68 21.48 -14.16 16.55
C GLU A 68 20.21 -13.59 15.91
N GLU A 69 19.50 -14.40 15.13
CA GLU A 69 18.21 -14.02 14.55
C GLU A 69 17.19 -13.73 15.65
N ARG A 70 17.12 -14.58 16.68
CA ARG A 70 16.27 -14.35 17.86
C ARG A 70 16.62 -13.08 18.61
N ALA A 71 17.90 -12.78 18.78
CA ALA A 71 18.35 -11.56 19.45
C ALA A 71 18.00 -10.29 18.65
N ARG A 72 17.95 -10.38 17.33
CA ARG A 72 17.57 -9.26 16.45
C ARG A 72 16.07 -8.95 16.48
N ILE A 73 15.22 -9.98 16.51
CA ILE A 73 13.76 -9.80 16.38
C ILE A 73 12.99 -9.92 17.69
N GLY A 74 13.60 -10.52 18.72
CA GLY A 74 12.92 -10.91 19.93
C GLY A 74 13.04 -9.88 21.04
N PHE A 75 11.95 -9.73 21.80
CA PHE A 75 11.94 -8.93 23.02
C PHE A 75 12.23 -9.84 24.22
N ARG A 76 13.25 -9.51 25.02
CA ARG A 76 13.53 -10.23 26.27
C ARG A 76 12.37 -10.08 27.24
N VAL A 77 12.12 -11.12 28.03
CA VAL A 77 11.18 -11.01 29.16
C VAL A 77 11.74 -9.99 30.15
N PRO A 78 10.97 -8.94 30.53
CA PRO A 78 11.42 -7.97 31.52
C PRO A 78 11.76 -8.64 32.86
N GLY A 79 12.91 -8.29 33.45
CA GLY A 79 13.41 -8.96 34.67
C GLY A 79 12.49 -8.85 35.89
N GLY A 80 11.58 -7.87 35.93
CA GLY A 80 10.57 -7.74 36.99
C GLY A 80 9.39 -8.71 36.87
N TRP A 81 9.25 -9.40 35.74
CA TRP A 81 8.13 -10.31 35.48
C TRP A 81 8.45 -11.71 36.01
N LYS A 82 8.00 -12.02 37.23
CA LYS A 82 8.37 -13.28 37.92
C LYS A 82 7.81 -14.53 37.24
N HIS A 83 6.49 -14.65 37.19
CA HIS A 83 5.77 -15.83 36.67
C HIS A 83 4.86 -15.47 35.48
N TYR A 84 5.14 -14.33 34.87
CA TYR A 84 4.36 -13.75 33.78
C TYR A 84 5.25 -13.60 32.55
N PRO A 85 4.75 -13.81 31.32
CA PRO A 85 3.39 -14.21 30.91
C PRO A 85 3.04 -15.70 31.12
N GLY A 86 3.96 -16.50 31.64
CA GLY A 86 3.86 -17.96 31.74
C GLY A 86 4.58 -18.67 30.60
N ASP A 87 5.03 -19.90 30.84
CA ASP A 87 6.03 -20.58 30.01
C ASP A 87 5.64 -20.76 28.54
N LYS A 88 4.34 -20.95 28.26
CA LYS A 88 3.84 -21.09 26.87
C LYS A 88 4.08 -19.87 25.98
N TYR A 89 4.26 -18.70 26.61
CA TYR A 89 4.53 -17.42 25.94
C TYR A 89 6.00 -17.02 25.99
N ILE A 90 6.89 -17.88 26.51
CA ILE A 90 8.32 -17.62 26.60
C ILE A 90 9.07 -18.67 25.77
N PHE A 91 10.09 -18.25 25.03
CA PHE A 91 10.99 -19.15 24.34
C PHE A 91 12.42 -18.64 24.45
N ASN A 92 13.30 -19.43 25.10
CA ASN A 92 14.71 -19.06 25.30
C ASN A 92 14.91 -17.66 25.93
N GLY A 93 14.04 -17.29 26.90
CA GLY A 93 14.07 -15.99 27.58
C GLY A 93 13.53 -14.82 26.76
N TYR A 94 12.92 -15.08 25.60
CA TYR A 94 12.23 -14.08 24.79
C TYR A 94 10.72 -14.25 24.89
N LEU A 95 9.99 -13.13 24.83
CA LEU A 95 8.56 -13.11 24.68
C LEU A 95 8.17 -13.61 23.29
N THR A 96 7.22 -14.53 23.26
CA THR A 96 6.62 -15.07 22.04
C THR A 96 5.14 -14.73 21.89
N GLY A 97 4.58 -14.06 22.90
CA GLY A 97 3.20 -13.62 22.93
C GLY A 97 2.80 -13.14 24.32
N LEU A 98 1.50 -12.91 24.48
CA LEU A 98 0.86 -12.54 25.74
C LEU A 98 -0.44 -13.34 25.91
N PRO A 99 -0.89 -13.59 27.14
CA PRO A 99 -2.21 -14.15 27.40
C PRO A 99 -3.31 -13.34 26.70
N HIS A 100 -4.32 -14.03 26.17
CA HIS A 100 -5.37 -13.40 25.36
C HIS A 100 -6.10 -12.31 26.16
N GLU A 101 -6.44 -12.63 27.40
CA GLU A 101 -7.06 -11.77 28.39
C GLU A 101 -6.22 -10.53 28.76
N ASP A 102 -4.92 -10.58 28.53
CA ASP A 102 -3.98 -9.53 28.90
C ASP A 102 -3.61 -8.60 27.74
N LYS A 103 -3.93 -8.97 26.48
CA LYS A 103 -3.71 -8.10 25.32
C LYS A 103 -4.43 -6.75 25.45
N LYS A 104 -5.53 -6.69 26.21
CA LYS A 104 -6.26 -5.47 26.55
C LYS A 104 -5.43 -4.45 27.35
N TYR A 105 -4.30 -4.84 27.94
CA TYR A 105 -3.38 -3.95 28.66
C TYR A 105 -2.29 -3.37 27.75
N LEU A 106 -2.31 -3.64 26.46
CA LEU A 106 -1.44 -2.94 25.50
C LEU A 106 -1.97 -1.53 25.24
N ARG A 107 -1.06 -0.57 25.23
CA ARG A 107 -1.30 0.82 24.83
C ARG A 107 -0.22 1.22 23.85
N VAL A 108 -0.56 2.13 22.95
CA VAL A 108 0.40 2.73 22.02
C VAL A 108 0.51 4.20 22.39
N TYR A 109 1.70 4.62 22.78
CA TYR A 109 2.06 6.02 22.80
C TYR A 109 2.67 6.36 21.44
N TYR A 110 2.31 7.50 20.86
CA TYR A 110 2.91 7.97 19.62
C TYR A 110 2.88 9.49 19.51
N GLU A 111 3.77 10.00 18.67
CA GLU A 111 3.87 11.40 18.25
C GLU A 111 4.29 11.48 16.78
N VAL A 112 3.74 12.45 16.05
CA VAL A 112 4.18 12.78 14.70
C VAL A 112 5.38 13.71 14.83
N LEU A 113 6.53 13.28 14.32
CA LEU A 113 7.77 14.05 14.33
C LEU A 113 7.81 15.06 13.18
N GLU A 114 7.48 14.58 11.98
CA GLU A 114 7.60 15.36 10.75
C GLU A 114 6.60 14.89 9.71
N ARG A 115 6.26 15.78 8.77
CA ARG A 115 5.33 15.54 7.68
C ARG A 115 5.97 15.94 6.37
N PHE A 116 5.89 15.05 5.39
CA PHE A 116 6.43 15.26 4.05
C PHE A 116 5.30 15.27 3.02
N PRO A 117 5.32 16.21 2.06
CA PRO A 117 4.43 16.12 0.92
C PRO A 117 4.74 14.84 0.14
N ARG A 118 3.71 14.11 -0.29
CA ARG A 118 3.89 12.97 -1.18
C ARG A 118 4.33 13.48 -2.56
N GLU A 119 5.26 12.77 -3.19
CA GLU A 119 5.57 13.02 -4.59
C GLU A 119 4.31 12.75 -5.43
N LYS A 120 4.00 13.67 -6.36
CA LYS A 120 2.90 13.44 -7.31
C LYS A 120 3.30 12.27 -8.20
N PHE A 121 2.51 11.20 -8.19
CA PHE A 121 2.70 10.11 -9.15
C PHE A 121 2.59 10.68 -10.57
N ARG A 122 3.69 10.67 -11.33
CA ARG A 122 3.71 11.04 -12.77
C ARG A 122 2.97 10.02 -13.65
N HIS A 123 2.13 9.16 -13.07
CA HIS A 123 1.39 8.14 -13.80
C HIS A 123 0.15 8.69 -14.51
N ASP A 124 -0.45 9.77 -14.00
CA ASP A 124 -1.59 10.41 -14.66
C ASP A 124 -1.17 11.04 -16.00
N GLU A 125 0.06 11.56 -16.10
CA GLU A 125 0.64 12.04 -17.37
C GLU A 125 0.76 10.90 -18.39
N ARG A 126 1.26 9.72 -17.97
CA ARG A 126 1.39 8.55 -18.87
C ARG A 126 0.07 7.92 -19.26
N GLN A 127 -0.95 7.93 -18.41
CA GLN A 127 -2.27 7.41 -18.78
C GLN A 127 -2.96 8.30 -19.80
N ILE A 128 -2.80 9.63 -19.70
CA ILE A 128 -3.29 10.54 -20.73
C ILE A 128 -2.53 10.28 -22.05
N GLU A 129 -1.20 10.20 -22.04
CA GLU A 129 -0.41 9.86 -23.25
C GLU A 129 -0.88 8.55 -23.90
N VAL A 130 -1.07 7.48 -23.12
CA VAL A 130 -1.54 6.19 -23.65
C VAL A 130 -2.98 6.27 -24.18
N LEU A 131 -3.86 7.02 -23.52
CA LEU A 131 -5.24 7.21 -23.98
C LEU A 131 -5.31 8.11 -25.23
N GLU A 132 -4.41 9.09 -25.35
CA GLU A 132 -4.24 9.93 -26.53
C GLU A 132 -3.67 9.14 -27.70
N ASP A 133 -2.64 8.32 -27.48
CA ASP A 133 -2.08 7.41 -28.49
C ASP A 133 -3.13 6.41 -28.99
N ILE A 134 -3.97 5.87 -28.09
CA ILE A 134 -5.08 4.99 -28.45
C ILE A 134 -6.12 5.75 -29.28
N ARG A 135 -6.52 6.97 -28.86
CA ARG A 135 -7.47 7.83 -29.59
C ARG A 135 -6.96 8.14 -31.00
N ASP A 136 -5.70 8.52 -31.12
CA ASP A 136 -5.10 8.95 -32.38
C ASP A 136 -4.94 7.76 -33.34
N SER A 137 -4.61 6.58 -32.81
CA SER A 137 -4.59 5.32 -33.55
C SER A 137 -5.98 4.87 -34.04
N ILE A 138 -7.04 5.14 -33.28
CA ILE A 138 -8.43 4.84 -33.68
C ILE A 138 -8.91 5.85 -34.75
N SER A 139 -8.56 7.12 -34.60
CA SER A 139 -8.89 8.19 -35.56
C SER A 139 -8.28 7.93 -36.94
N HIS A 140 -7.03 7.46 -36.99
CA HIS A 140 -6.37 7.07 -38.25
C HIS A 140 -6.96 5.82 -38.94
N LYS A 141 -7.68 4.95 -38.22
CA LYS A 141 -8.40 3.81 -38.80
C LYS A 141 -9.80 4.15 -39.31
N GLY A 142 -10.36 5.31 -38.92
CA GLY A 142 -11.66 5.78 -39.37
C GLY A 142 -11.66 6.53 -40.71
N SER A 143 -10.49 6.93 -41.22
CA SER A 143 -10.36 7.77 -42.42
C SER A 143 -10.01 7.02 -43.72
N SER A 144 -9.80 5.70 -43.68
CA SER A 144 -9.53 4.87 -44.88
C SER A 144 -10.79 4.36 -45.59
N GLY A 145 -11.92 5.04 -45.40
CA GLY A 145 -13.23 4.61 -45.88
C GLY A 145 -13.98 5.64 -46.73
N LYS A 146 -13.33 6.38 -47.64
CA LYS A 146 -14.00 7.04 -48.79
C LYS A 146 -13.01 7.76 -49.73
N SER A 147 -12.68 7.15 -50.87
CA SER A 147 -12.48 7.83 -52.17
C SER A 147 -12.12 6.83 -53.27
N GLY A 148 -13.14 6.20 -53.84
CA GLY A 148 -13.02 5.43 -55.10
C GLY A 148 -13.83 6.12 -56.19
N SER A 149 -13.27 7.18 -56.79
CA SER A 149 -13.76 7.76 -58.04
C SER A 149 -12.59 7.94 -59.00
N ALA A 150 -12.46 7.03 -59.97
CA ALA A 150 -11.65 7.25 -61.17
C ALA A 150 -12.10 6.28 -62.29
N GLN A 151 -12.79 6.84 -63.28
CA GLN A 151 -12.77 6.40 -64.70
C GLN A 151 -12.06 7.53 -65.48
N PRO A 152 -11.57 7.35 -66.73
CA PRO A 152 -11.64 6.19 -67.62
C PRO A 152 -10.35 5.89 -68.42
N SER A 153 -10.26 4.74 -69.07
CA SER A 153 -9.61 4.60 -70.41
C SER A 153 -9.86 3.20 -70.98
N GLY A 154 -10.51 3.13 -72.13
CA GLY A 154 -10.65 1.92 -72.94
C GLY A 154 -10.81 2.32 -74.40
N PRO A 155 -10.09 1.70 -75.35
CA PRO A 155 -10.09 2.12 -76.75
C PRO A 155 -11.30 1.57 -77.52
N GLU A 156 -11.73 2.33 -78.53
CA GLU A 156 -12.56 1.91 -79.68
C GLU A 156 -11.95 0.69 -80.41
N PRO A 157 -12.71 -0.12 -81.19
CA PRO A 157 -13.70 0.38 -82.18
C PRO A 157 -14.93 -0.50 -82.52
N ASP A 158 -15.77 0.09 -83.39
CA ASP A 158 -16.48 -0.50 -84.54
C ASP A 158 -17.90 -1.10 -84.38
N GLY A 159 -18.76 -0.69 -85.32
CA GLY A 159 -19.83 -1.53 -85.88
C GLY A 159 -21.29 -1.27 -85.48
N GLY A 160 -22.04 -0.55 -86.33
CA GLY A 160 -23.35 -1.08 -86.78
C GLY A 160 -24.66 -0.41 -86.32
N LYS A 161 -25.15 0.52 -87.17
CA LYS A 161 -26.52 0.67 -87.73
C LYS A 161 -27.80 0.60 -86.87
N SER A 162 -28.68 1.57 -87.18
CA SER A 162 -30.16 1.49 -87.28
C SER A 162 -30.94 1.55 -85.96
N GLY A 163 -31.98 2.37 -85.75
CA GLY A 163 -32.81 3.15 -86.67
C GLY A 163 -33.84 4.01 -85.91
N TYR A 164 -34.56 4.81 -86.69
CA TYR A 164 -35.60 5.79 -86.35
C TYR A 164 -36.84 5.25 -85.60
N ARG A 165 -37.45 6.10 -84.74
CA ARG A 165 -38.88 6.56 -84.65
C ARG A 165 -39.20 6.99 -83.19
N VAL A 166 -39.62 8.23 -82.87
CA VAL A 166 -40.97 8.87 -83.04
C VAL A 166 -42.05 7.91 -82.53
N THR A 167 -42.74 8.10 -81.41
CA THR A 167 -43.39 9.26 -80.75
C THR A 167 -43.64 8.87 -79.31
#